data_AF-A0AAW6MBW4-F1
#
_entry.id   AF-A0AAW6MBW4-F1
#
_cell.length_a   1.000
_cell.length_b   1.000
_cell.length_c   1.000
_cell.angle_alpha   90.00
_cell.angle_beta   90.00
_cell.angle_gamma   90.00
#
_symmetry.space_group_name_H-M   'P 1'
#
loop_
_entity.id
_entity.type
_entity.pdbx_description
1 polymer ?
#
loop_
_entity_poly.entity_id
_entity_poly.type
_entity_poly.pdbx_seq_one_letter_code
_entity_poly.pdbx_strand_id
1 'polypeptide(L)'
;AIADECAARGAKVIMISGPVLQQLKFPVRWFPVESGDQMYYAACRFFAEADAASHSAAVADFTPEQVADAKIKREKEGDMTLRLKPTNDIAACLGQMKKERQVLVGFA
;
A
#
# COMPACT_ATOMS: atom_id res chain seq x y z
N ALA A 1 -5.80 10.57 -9.85
CA ALA A 1 -6.84 10.08 -10.78
C ALA A 1 -8.03 9.48 -10.04
N ILE A 2 -8.01 8.21 -9.61
CA ILE A 2 -9.16 7.58 -8.92
C ILE A 2 -9.55 8.35 -7.66
N ALA A 3 -8.58 8.65 -6.80
CA ALA A 3 -8.80 9.43 -5.57
C ALA A 3 -9.42 10.81 -5.84
N ASP A 4 -8.93 11.52 -6.85
CA ASP A 4 -9.47 12.83 -7.26
C ASP A 4 -10.91 12.72 -7.75
N GLU A 5 -11.21 11.73 -8.59
CA GLU A 5 -12.56 11.55 -9.15
C GLU A 5 -13.58 11.19 -8.07
N CYS A 6 -13.20 10.33 -7.12
CA CYS A 6 -14.05 10.03 -5.96
C CYS A 6 -14.30 11.29 -5.12
N ALA A 7 -13.26 12.09 -4.86
CA ALA A 7 -13.38 13.32 -4.10
C ALA A 7 -14.23 14.37 -4.85
N ALA A 8 -14.07 14.50 -6.17
CA ALA A 8 -14.88 15.37 -7.02
C ALA A 8 -16.37 15.05 -6.96
N ARG A 9 -16.71 13.77 -6.77
CA ARG A 9 -18.09 13.27 -6.60
C ARG A 9 -18.60 13.37 -5.16
N GLY A 10 -17.84 13.96 -4.25
CA GLY A 10 -18.25 14.21 -2.86
C GLY A 10 -17.86 13.12 -1.85
N ALA A 11 -17.06 12.13 -2.25
CA ALA A 11 -16.58 11.12 -1.30
C ALA A 11 -15.54 11.71 -0.34
N LYS A 12 -15.53 11.23 0.91
CA LYS A 12 -14.43 11.46 1.85
C LYS A 12 -13.33 10.45 1.55
N VAL A 13 -12.26 10.90 0.90
CA VAL A 13 -11.20 10.01 0.42
C VAL A 13 -10.01 10.00 1.38
N ILE A 14 -9.56 8.80 1.73
CA ILE A 14 -8.26 8.55 2.36
C ILE A 14 -7.38 7.89 1.30
N MET A 15 -6.27 8.52 0.96
CA MET A 15 -5.30 7.98 0.01
C MET A 15 -4.08 7.49 0.76
N ILE A 16 -3.91 6.16 0.82
CA ILE A 16 -2.68 5.51 1.30
C ILE A 16 -1.76 5.38 0.09
N SER A 17 -0.54 5.91 0.17
CA SER A 17 0.35 5.90 -0.98
C SER A 17 1.81 5.75 -0.59
N GLY A 18 2.54 5.00 -1.42
CA GLY A 18 3.99 4.96 -1.43
C GLY A 18 4.61 6.30 -1.83
N PRO A 19 5.95 6.36 -1.97
CA PRO A 19 6.61 7.51 -2.59
C PRO A 19 6.19 7.63 -4.05
N VAL A 20 5.30 8.57 -4.35
CA VAL A 20 4.79 8.85 -5.70
C VAL A 20 4.82 10.35 -5.99
N LEU A 21 5.09 10.70 -7.23
CA LEU A 21 4.96 12.08 -7.70
C LEU A 21 3.52 12.31 -8.16
N GLN A 22 2.63 12.66 -7.24
CA GLN A 22 1.23 12.88 -7.53
C GLN A 22 0.75 14.25 -7.06
N GLN A 23 0.04 14.95 -7.94
CA GLN A 23 -0.68 16.18 -7.62
C GLN A 23 -2.16 15.87 -7.49
N LEU A 24 -2.75 16.24 -6.35
CA LEU A 24 -4.17 16.09 -6.10
C LEU A 24 -4.90 17.38 -6.47
N LYS A 25 -6.04 17.26 -7.13
CA LYS A 25 -6.87 18.40 -7.53
C LYS A 25 -7.92 18.75 -6.48
N PHE A 26 -8.28 17.78 -5.64
CA PHE A 26 -9.30 17.89 -4.60
C PHE A 26 -8.72 17.56 -3.22
N PRO A 27 -9.35 18.05 -2.13
CA PRO A 27 -8.90 17.73 -0.79
C PRO A 27 -9.10 16.23 -0.50
N VAL A 28 -7.99 15.51 -0.43
CA VAL A 28 -7.93 14.11 -0.02
C VAL A 28 -7.06 14.00 1.22
N ARG A 29 -7.42 13.14 2.17
CA ARG A 29 -6.57 12.86 3.31
C ARG A 29 -5.44 11.93 2.87
N TRP A 30 -4.25 12.50 2.66
CA TRP A 30 -3.06 11.75 2.29
C TRP A 30 -2.46 11.04 3.53
N PHE A 31 -2.20 9.73 3.41
CA PHE A 31 -1.46 8.94 4.38
C PHE A 31 -0.24 8.28 3.70
N PRO A 32 0.97 8.85 3.85
CA PRO A 32 2.16 8.34 3.18
C PRO A 32 2.68 7.08 3.89
N VAL A 33 3.18 6.14 3.11
CA VAL A 33 3.84 4.90 3.57
C VAL A 33 5.07 4.64 2.72
N GLU A 34 6.01 3.86 3.23
CA GLU A 34 7.26 3.50 2.54
C GLU A 34 7.39 2.00 2.29
N SER A 35 6.81 1.16 3.15
CA SER A 35 6.91 -0.30 3.05
C SER A 35 5.57 -0.98 2.82
N GLY A 36 5.62 -2.23 2.32
CA GLY A 36 4.45 -3.09 2.18
C GLY A 36 3.73 -3.32 3.52
N ASP A 37 4.49 -3.49 4.61
CA ASP A 37 3.92 -3.65 5.95
C ASP A 37 3.21 -2.38 6.45
N GLN A 38 3.81 -1.20 6.24
CA GLN A 38 3.14 0.06 6.58
C GLN A 38 1.84 0.24 5.78
N MET A 39 1.86 -0.10 4.49
CA MET A 39 0.68 -0.07 3.64
C MET A 39 -0.39 -1.06 4.13
N TYR A 40 0.01 -2.28 4.47
CA TYR A 40 -0.87 -3.31 5.04
C TYR A 40 -1.57 -2.80 6.30
N TYR A 41 -0.82 -2.34 7.30
CA TYR A 41 -1.41 -1.87 8.55
C TYR A 41 -2.32 -0.65 8.36
N ALA A 42 -1.92 0.30 7.51
CA ALA A 42 -2.73 1.46 7.19
C ALA A 42 -4.05 1.05 6.50
N ALA A 43 -3.97 0.14 5.53
CA ALA A 43 -5.13 -0.34 4.78
C ALA A 43 -6.12 -1.06 5.69
N CYS A 44 -5.66 -2.01 6.51
CA CYS A 44 -6.48 -2.73 7.48
C CYS A 44 -7.15 -1.77 8.47
N ARG A 45 -6.39 -0.79 8.99
CA ARG A 45 -6.91 0.21 9.92
C ARG A 45 -8.01 1.05 9.30
N PHE A 46 -7.78 1.65 8.13
CA PHE A 46 -8.74 2.58 7.53
C PHE A 46 -9.94 1.87 6.90
N PHE A 47 -9.77 0.63 6.41
CA PHE A 47 -10.87 -0.12 5.84
C PHE A 47 -11.94 -0.53 6.85
N ALA A 48 -11.59 -0.68 8.13
CA ALA A 48 -12.55 -1.01 9.18
C ALA A 48 -13.73 0.00 9.26
N GLU A 49 -13.47 1.25 8.87
CA GLU A 49 -14.43 2.36 8.87
C GLU A 49 -14.87 2.82 7.47
N ALA A 50 -14.20 2.37 6.40
CA ALA A 50 -14.51 2.79 5.04
C ALA A 50 -15.72 2.05 4.45
N ASP A 51 -16.43 2.67 3.51
CA ASP A 51 -17.49 2.01 2.74
C ASP A 51 -16.94 1.30 1.49
N ALA A 52 -15.81 1.74 0.95
CA ALA A 52 -15.16 1.13 -0.19
C ALA A 52 -13.62 1.24 -0.12
N ALA A 53 -12.92 0.29 -0.73
CA ALA A 53 -11.48 0.32 -0.93
C ALA A 53 -11.10 0.00 -2.39
N SER A 54 -10.11 0.71 -2.92
CA SER A 54 -9.56 0.55 -4.26
C SER A 54 -8.05 0.28 -4.19
N HIS A 55 -7.65 -0.95 -4.51
CA HIS A 55 -6.26 -1.43 -4.46
C HIS A 55 -5.58 -1.21 -5.80
N SER A 56 -5.21 0.04 -6.05
CA SER A 56 -4.45 0.44 -7.25
C SER A 56 -2.94 0.53 -7.01
N ALA A 57 -2.49 0.39 -5.76
CA ALA A 57 -1.06 0.40 -5.44
C ALA A 57 -0.40 -0.90 -5.92
N ALA A 58 0.73 -0.78 -6.62
CA ALA A 58 1.59 -1.90 -6.95
C ALA A 58 2.45 -2.26 -5.73
N VAL A 59 1.92 -3.10 -4.86
CA VAL A 59 2.64 -3.58 -3.67
C VAL A 59 3.55 -4.73 -4.09
N ALA A 60 4.82 -4.69 -3.66
CA ALA A 60 5.76 -5.77 -3.96
C ALA A 60 5.35 -7.05 -3.21
N ASP A 61 5.39 -8.19 -3.90
CA ASP A 61 5.04 -9.51 -3.33
C ASP A 61 6.07 -10.03 -2.30
N PHE A 62 7.28 -9.46 -2.30
CA PHE A 62 8.39 -9.88 -1.47
C PHE A 62 9.12 -8.68 -0.85
N THR A 63 9.68 -8.90 0.34
CA THR A 63 10.49 -7.94 1.09
C THR A 63 11.79 -8.61 1.56
N PRO A 64 12.90 -7.88 1.77
CA PRO A 64 14.11 -8.46 2.33
C PRO A 64 13.83 -9.21 3.65
N GLU A 65 14.36 -10.41 3.76
CA GLU A 65 14.24 -11.22 4.97
C GLU A 65 14.97 -10.56 6.15
N GLN A 66 16.14 -9.97 5.86
CA GLN A 66 16.89 -9.10 6.76
C GLN A 66 17.14 -7.75 6.09
N VAL A 67 16.85 -6.67 6.83
CA VAL A 67 17.17 -5.29 6.44
C VAL A 67 18.45 -4.91 7.16
N ALA A 68 19.47 -4.46 6.41
CA ALA A 68 20.72 -4.02 7.01
C ALA A 68 20.58 -2.62 7.62
N ASP A 69 21.15 -2.41 8.81
CA ASP A 69 21.12 -1.12 9.53
C ASP A 69 22.00 -0.04 8.86
N ALA A 70 22.85 -0.45 7.92
CA ALA A 70 23.73 0.43 7.18
C ALA A 70 23.89 -0.03 5.73
N LYS A 71 24.34 0.89 4.87
CA LYS A 71 24.65 0.62 3.47
C LYS A 71 25.61 -0.56 3.35
N ILE A 72 25.15 -1.63 2.70
CA ILE A 72 25.99 -2.78 2.34
C ILE A 72 27.07 -2.28 1.37
N LYS A 73 28.34 -2.44 1.76
CA LYS A 73 29.47 -2.03 0.94
C LYS A 73 29.61 -3.00 -0.24
N ARG A 74 29.96 -2.48 -1.42
CA ARG A 74 30.28 -3.32 -2.56
C ARG A 74 31.57 -4.08 -2.27
N GLU A 75 31.50 -5.40 -2.26
CA GLU A 75 32.69 -6.25 -2.24
C GLU A 75 33.35 -6.27 -3.62
N LYS A 76 34.68 -6.42 -3.67
CA LYS A 76 35.46 -6.34 -4.92
C LYS A 76 35.37 -7.64 -5.75
N GLU A 77 35.05 -8.75 -5.10
CA GLU A 77 34.92 -10.09 -5.69
C GLU A 77 33.74 -10.81 -5.02
N GLY A 78 32.93 -11.55 -5.78
CA GLY A 78 31.79 -12.35 -5.26
C GLY A 78 30.40 -11.83 -5.64
N ASP A 79 29.40 -12.72 -5.55
CA ASP A 79 27.99 -12.42 -5.80
C ASP A 79 27.28 -11.92 -4.53
N MET A 80 26.40 -10.94 -4.67
CA MET A 80 25.52 -10.50 -3.58
C MET A 80 24.21 -11.29 -3.62
N THR A 81 23.89 -12.00 -2.54
CA THR A 81 22.60 -12.69 -2.38
C THR A 81 21.68 -11.90 -1.45
N LEU A 82 20.46 -11.59 -1.92
CA LEU A 82 19.38 -11.08 -1.07
C LEU A 82 18.36 -12.20 -0.83
N ARG A 83 18.18 -12.57 0.44
CA ARG A 83 17.08 -13.45 0.84
C ARG A 83 15.82 -12.60 0.97
N LEU A 84 14.74 -13.07 0.35
CA LEU A 84 13.44 -12.40 0.37
C LEU A 84 12.42 -13.30 1.05
N LYS A 85 11.48 -12.69 1.75
CA LYS A 85 10.29 -13.35 2.30
C LYS A 85 9.03 -12.75 1.65
N PRO A 86 7.94 -13.50 1.52
CA PRO A 86 6.66 -12.97 1.03
C PRO A 86 6.15 -11.84 1.93
N THR A 87 5.47 -10.85 1.33
CA THR A 87 4.76 -9.82 2.07
C THR A 87 3.36 -10.29 2.48
N ASN A 88 2.74 -9.53 3.39
CA ASN A 88 1.33 -9.74 3.74
C ASN A 88 0.42 -9.37 2.55
N ASP A 89 -0.54 -10.25 2.23
CA ASP A 89 -1.54 -10.00 1.20
C ASP A 89 -2.63 -9.04 1.74
N ILE A 90 -2.57 -7.79 1.28
CA ILE A 90 -3.51 -6.74 1.66
C ILE A 90 -4.93 -7.06 1.16
N ALA A 91 -5.08 -7.53 -0.08
CA ALA A 91 -6.38 -7.77 -0.67
C ALA A 91 -7.09 -8.94 0.02
N ALA A 92 -6.36 -10.03 0.29
CA ALA A 92 -6.88 -11.16 1.04
C ALA A 92 -7.30 -10.78 2.46
N CYS A 93 -6.47 -10.00 3.17
CA CYS A 93 -6.80 -9.55 4.52
C CYS A 93 -8.07 -8.69 4.55
N LEU A 94 -8.18 -7.72 3.64
CA LEU A 94 -9.36 -6.87 3.57
C LEU A 94 -10.60 -7.65 3.13
N GLY A 95 -10.45 -8.62 2.23
CA GLY A 95 -11.51 -9.55 1.86
C GLY A 95 -12.06 -10.32 3.07
N GLN A 96 -11.19 -10.76 3.98
CA GLN A 96 -11.59 -11.44 5.22
C GLN A 96 -12.28 -10.52 6.23
N MET A 97 -11.86 -9.24 6.30
CA MET A 97 -12.43 -8.24 7.21
C MET A 97 -13.72 -7.59 6.67
N LYS A 98 -13.99 -7.75 5.38
CA LYS A 98 -15.05 -7.06 4.65
C LYS A 98 -16.43 -7.36 5.25
N LYS A 99 -17.17 -6.31 5.56
CA LYS A 99 -18.59 -6.36 5.93
C LYS A 99 -19.48 -6.35 4.67
N GLU A 100 -20.73 -6.77 4.83
CA GLU A 100 -21.69 -6.90 3.71
C GLU A 100 -21.84 -5.59 2.91
N ARG A 101 -21.94 -4.45 3.60
CA ARG A 101 -22.08 -3.12 3.01
C ARG A 101 -20.82 -2.53 2.35
N GLN A 102 -19.66 -3.15 2.55
CA GLN A 102 -18.40 -2.63 2.04
C GLN A 102 -18.13 -3.13 0.62
N VAL A 103 -17.39 -2.35 -0.18
CA VAL A 103 -16.96 -2.72 -1.52
C VAL A 103 -15.43 -2.81 -1.59
N LEU A 104 -14.92 -3.85 -2.23
CA LEU A 104 -13.48 -4.03 -2.46
C LEU A 104 -13.23 -4.12 -3.97
N VAL A 105 -12.35 -3.26 -4.48
CA VAL A 105 -11.95 -3.23 -5.90
C VAL A 105 -10.45 -3.49 -5.98
N GLY A 106 -10.07 -4.53 -6.70
CA GLY A 106 -8.67 -4.87 -7.00
C GLY A 106 -8.27 -4.47 -8.42
N PHE A 107 -6.97 -4.28 -8.64
CA PHE A 107 -6.35 -4.13 -9.95
C PHE A 107 -5.32 -5.26 -10.13
N ALA A 108 -5.26 -5.82 -11.33
CA ALA A 108 -4.33 -6.88 -11.72
C ALA A 108 -3.84 -6.64 -13.16
#